data_AF-A0AAV2GB12-F1
#
_entry.id   AF-A0AAV2GB12-F1
#
_cell.length_a   1.000
_cell.length_b   1.000
_cell.length_c   1.000
_cell.angle_alpha   90.00
_cell.angle_beta   90.00
_cell.angle_gamma   90.00
#
_symmetry.space_group_name_H-M   'P 1'
#
loop_
_entity.id
_entity.type
_entity.pdbx_description
1 polymer ?
#
loop_
_entity_poly.entity_id
_entity_poly.type
_entity_poly.pdbx_seq_one_letter_code
_entity_poly.pdbx_strand_id
1 'polypeptide(L)'
;MDESAWDGTLSASEFSASAQAFAEKWKLNNPAYPPWTWVKSLKVPIFATIKVEEGYLSLENVCIVKSNDDEVASCVEGEASLCDKEDEESTDSATLVQTSSGNDNAQPYYFDFHIIYSASFRVPVLYFRAYCSDGRSLGLNEIESVLPANSAKVLLESKWTFITQEEHPYLNRPWCKLHPCGSSDWMKLLFQAVEQAMELYLVSWFSVVGPVIGLSIPIQMLKEP
;
A
#
# COMPACT_ATOMS: atom_id res chain seq x y z
N MET A 1 22.83 15.14 -31.52
CA MET A 1 23.62 14.90 -30.29
C MET A 1 22.60 14.71 -29.19
N ASP A 2 22.76 13.60 -28.48
CA ASP A 2 21.82 12.94 -27.60
C ASP A 2 21.66 13.74 -26.30
N GLU A 3 20.51 14.38 -26.09
CA GLU A 3 20.08 14.70 -24.72
C GLU A 3 19.61 13.39 -24.13
N SER A 4 20.43 12.80 -23.26
CA SER A 4 20.13 11.55 -22.57
C SER A 4 18.86 11.71 -21.73
N ALA A 5 17.70 11.48 -22.36
CA ALA A 5 16.41 11.55 -21.71
C ALA A 5 16.39 10.51 -20.58
N TRP A 6 16.25 10.98 -19.35
CA TRP A 6 16.17 10.14 -18.15
C TRP A 6 15.15 9.00 -18.34
N ASP A 7 15.50 7.79 -17.90
CA ASP A 7 14.76 6.56 -18.19
C ASP A 7 13.71 6.22 -17.12
N GLY A 8 13.47 7.11 -16.16
CA GLY A 8 12.51 6.91 -15.08
C GLY A 8 13.02 6.04 -13.93
N THR A 9 14.30 5.69 -13.92
CA THR A 9 14.89 4.79 -12.93
C THR A 9 15.72 5.52 -11.87
N LEU A 10 16.02 4.80 -10.80
CA LEU A 10 16.91 5.21 -9.70
C LEU A 10 18.10 4.27 -9.60
N SER A 11 19.24 4.80 -9.19
CA SER A 11 20.30 4.03 -8.54
C SER A 11 19.92 3.73 -7.07
N ALA A 12 20.61 2.76 -6.46
CA ALA A 12 20.39 2.43 -5.05
C ALA A 12 20.70 3.62 -4.10
N SER A 13 21.70 4.45 -4.42
CA SER A 13 22.02 5.65 -3.66
C SER A 13 20.96 6.73 -3.80
N GLU A 14 20.42 6.94 -5.01
CA GLU A 14 19.33 7.90 -5.24
C GLU A 14 18.05 7.45 -4.53
N PHE A 15 17.76 6.14 -4.53
CA PHE A 15 16.67 5.59 -3.74
C PHE A 15 16.84 5.87 -2.25
N SER A 16 18.01 5.59 -1.67
CA SER A 16 18.26 5.82 -0.25
C SER A 16 18.12 7.29 0.13
N ALA A 17 18.67 8.21 -0.68
CA ALA A 17 18.53 9.65 -0.46
C ALA A 17 17.06 10.11 -0.56
N SER A 18 16.35 9.67 -1.61
CA SER A 18 14.93 10.00 -1.82
C SER A 18 14.05 9.41 -0.71
N ALA A 19 14.40 8.24 -0.19
CA ALA A 19 13.70 7.57 0.90
C ALA A 19 13.78 8.36 2.21
N GLN A 20 14.97 8.86 2.53
CA GLN A 20 15.16 9.69 3.72
C GLN A 20 14.39 11.01 3.59
N ALA A 21 14.47 11.69 2.43
CA ALA A 21 13.71 12.90 2.16
C ALA A 21 12.19 12.68 2.27
N PHE A 22 11.71 11.57 1.70
CA PHE A 22 10.30 11.17 1.77
C PHE A 22 9.84 10.95 3.22
N ALA A 23 10.61 10.23 4.03
CA ALA A 23 10.27 9.94 5.42
C ALA A 23 10.15 11.22 6.27
N GLU A 24 11.09 12.15 6.13
CA GLU A 24 11.05 13.44 6.84
C GLU A 24 9.85 14.30 6.38
N LYS A 25 9.60 14.39 5.07
CA LYS A 25 8.42 15.09 4.54
C LYS A 25 7.11 14.46 5.03
N TRP A 26 7.02 13.12 5.04
CA TRP A 26 5.83 12.42 5.53
C TRP A 26 5.57 12.74 7.00
N LYS A 27 6.60 12.65 7.85
CA LYS A 27 6.51 12.91 9.28
C LYS A 27 5.99 14.32 9.59
N LEU A 28 6.40 15.32 8.81
CA LEU A 28 5.94 16.70 8.98
C LEU A 28 4.47 16.90 8.56
N ASN A 29 4.03 16.19 7.51
CA ASN A 29 2.74 16.46 6.86
C ASN A 29 1.63 15.45 7.19
N ASN A 30 1.95 14.31 7.83
CA ASN A 30 1.01 13.22 8.14
C ASN A 30 1.06 12.81 9.62
N PRO A 31 0.84 13.72 10.59
CA PRO A 31 0.97 13.39 12.01
C PRO A 31 -0.06 12.36 12.52
N ALA A 32 -1.13 12.12 11.76
CA ALA A 32 -2.15 11.11 12.08
C ALA A 32 -1.71 9.67 11.75
N TYR A 33 -0.69 9.50 10.91
CA TYR A 33 -0.14 8.20 10.54
C TYR A 33 1.17 7.93 11.29
N PRO A 34 1.54 6.66 11.51
CA PRO A 34 2.90 6.34 11.91
C PRO A 34 3.91 6.94 10.90
N PRO A 35 5.12 7.29 11.36
CA PRO A 35 6.15 7.79 10.46
C PRO A 35 6.73 6.65 9.61
N TRP A 36 7.07 6.94 8.36
CA TRP A 36 7.99 6.09 7.62
C TRP A 36 9.37 6.16 8.26
N THR A 37 10.04 5.02 8.42
CA THR A 37 11.37 4.92 9.01
C THR A 37 12.32 4.14 8.12
N TRP A 38 13.57 4.57 8.04
CA TRP A 38 14.60 3.84 7.29
C TRP A 38 15.14 2.67 8.12
N VAL A 39 15.00 1.46 7.61
CA VAL A 39 15.53 0.24 8.22
C VAL A 39 16.78 -0.18 7.46
N LYS A 40 17.94 -0.15 8.15
CA LYS A 40 19.21 -0.62 7.58
C LYS A 40 19.20 -2.13 7.44
N SER A 41 19.57 -2.61 6.25
CA SER A 41 19.80 -4.03 6.00
C SER A 41 21.16 -4.44 6.57
N LEU A 42 21.18 -5.54 7.33
CA LEU A 42 22.41 -6.17 7.80
C LEU A 42 22.90 -7.26 6.84
N LYS A 43 22.28 -7.42 5.66
CA LYS A 43 22.75 -8.39 4.66
C LYS A 43 24.14 -7.99 4.19
N VAL A 44 25.15 -8.68 4.71
CA VAL A 44 26.53 -8.54 4.25
C VAL A 44 26.62 -9.27 2.91
N PRO A 45 26.88 -8.57 1.78
CA PRO A 45 27.12 -9.28 0.54
C PRO A 45 28.45 -10.00 0.67
N ILE A 46 28.48 -11.30 0.39
CA ILE A 46 29.70 -12.14 0.52
C ILE A 46 30.83 -11.65 -0.43
N PHE A 47 30.54 -10.75 -1.39
CA PHE A 47 31.49 -10.28 -2.40
C PHE A 47 31.40 -8.77 -2.78
N ALA A 48 30.81 -7.89 -1.96
CA ALA A 48 30.73 -6.45 -2.34
C ALA A 48 31.82 -5.58 -1.69
N THR A 49 32.63 -4.93 -2.53
CA THR A 49 33.64 -3.91 -2.16
C THR A 49 33.04 -2.51 -1.93
N ILE A 50 31.75 -2.31 -2.18
CA ILE A 50 31.08 -1.02 -2.08
C ILE A 50 30.09 -1.05 -0.90
N LYS A 51 30.35 -0.22 0.12
CA LYS A 51 29.40 0.07 1.21
C LYS A 51 28.29 0.99 0.68
N VAL A 52 27.34 0.46 -0.07
CA VAL A 52 26.04 1.14 -0.19
C VAL A 52 25.28 0.82 1.10
N GLU A 53 24.75 1.83 1.80
CA GLU A 53 23.82 1.58 2.90
C GLU A 53 22.54 0.98 2.32
N GLU A 54 22.50 -0.35 2.22
CA GLU A 54 21.30 -1.07 1.85
C GLU A 54 20.25 -0.97 2.96
N GLY A 55 19.00 -0.81 2.57
CA GLY A 55 17.89 -0.68 3.49
C GLY A 55 16.58 -0.50 2.74
N TYR A 56 15.52 -0.28 3.51
CA TYR A 56 14.18 -0.06 3.00
C TYR A 56 13.41 0.89 3.91
N LEU A 57 12.36 1.51 3.38
CA LEU A 57 11.43 2.27 4.21
C LEU A 57 10.38 1.34 4.81
N SER A 58 10.04 1.58 6.06
CA SER A 58 9.05 0.82 6.81
C SER A 58 8.01 1.75 7.45
N LEU A 59 6.74 1.42 7.25
CA LEU A 59 5.58 2.01 7.88
C LEU A 59 4.74 0.86 8.44
N GLU A 60 4.76 0.67 9.75
CA GLU A 60 4.10 -0.47 10.41
C GLU A 60 2.95 -0.01 11.30
N ASN A 61 2.03 -0.94 11.59
CA ASN A 61 0.88 -0.74 12.49
C ASN A 61 -0.10 0.34 12.02
N VAL A 62 -0.32 0.47 10.71
CA VAL A 62 -1.38 1.32 10.18
C VAL A 62 -2.73 0.65 10.43
N CYS A 63 -3.59 1.28 11.22
CA CYS A 63 -4.91 0.76 11.55
C CYS A 63 -5.96 1.21 10.52
N ILE A 64 -6.72 0.26 9.96
CA ILE A 64 -7.88 0.51 9.12
C ILE A 64 -9.09 -0.12 9.79
N VAL A 65 -10.13 0.69 9.98
CA VAL A 65 -11.44 0.25 10.50
C VAL A 65 -12.42 0.32 9.34
N LYS A 66 -12.98 -0.83 8.95
CA LYS A 66 -13.99 -0.89 7.90
C LYS A 66 -15.32 -0.38 8.46
N SER A 67 -15.73 0.82 8.05
CA SER A 67 -17.10 1.28 8.26
C SER A 67 -18.02 0.63 7.23
N ASN A 68 -19.20 0.19 7.65
CA ASN A 68 -20.19 -0.44 6.75
C ASN A 68 -20.75 0.53 5.68
N ASP A 69 -20.32 1.79 5.66
CA ASP A 69 -20.85 2.84 4.79
C ASP A 69 -20.15 2.93 3.41
N ASP A 70 -19.13 2.10 3.13
CA ASP A 70 -18.46 2.09 1.81
C ASP A 70 -19.28 1.39 0.70
N GLU A 71 -20.42 0.78 1.07
CA GLU A 71 -21.45 0.35 0.12
C GLU A 71 -22.56 1.40 0.07
N VAL A 72 -22.42 2.48 -0.71
CA VAL A 72 -23.49 3.16 -1.48
C VAL A 72 -22.92 4.43 -2.13
N ALA A 73 -22.71 4.35 -3.44
CA ALA A 73 -22.91 5.48 -4.36
C ALA A 73 -23.23 4.93 -5.77
N SER A 74 -24.32 4.17 -5.88
CA SER A 74 -25.02 3.99 -7.15
C SER A 74 -26.48 4.30 -6.91
N CYS A 75 -26.84 5.57 -7.13
CA CYS A 75 -28.22 6.00 -7.13
C CYS A 75 -28.90 5.43 -8.39
N VAL A 76 -29.80 4.47 -8.21
CA VAL A 76 -30.83 4.17 -9.21
C VAL A 76 -32.16 4.17 -8.47
N GLU A 77 -32.95 5.21 -8.70
CA GLU A 77 -34.36 5.28 -8.32
C GLU A 77 -35.16 4.24 -9.13
N GLY A 78 -36.14 3.56 -8.51
CA GLY A 78 -37.20 2.89 -9.28
C GLY A 78 -37.82 1.59 -8.73
N GLU A 79 -38.50 1.68 -7.59
CA GLU A 79 -39.82 1.07 -7.26
C GLU A 79 -40.05 -0.48 -7.19
N ALA A 80 -40.29 -0.92 -5.94
CA ALA A 80 -41.37 -1.77 -5.38
C ALA A 80 -41.68 -3.21 -5.90
N SER A 81 -41.62 -4.19 -4.98
CA SER A 81 -42.70 -5.17 -4.71
C SER A 81 -42.44 -6.02 -3.45
N LEU A 82 -43.47 -6.16 -2.59
CA LEU A 82 -43.59 -7.00 -1.39
C LEU A 82 -43.96 -8.45 -1.74
N CYS A 83 -43.55 -9.44 -0.91
CA CYS A 83 -44.46 -10.42 -0.27
C CYS A 83 -43.78 -11.42 0.70
N ASP A 84 -44.42 -11.58 1.86
CA ASP A 84 -44.12 -12.50 2.97
C ASP A 84 -44.31 -13.99 2.65
N LYS A 85 -43.69 -14.88 3.46
CA LYS A 85 -44.33 -16.06 4.09
C LYS A 85 -43.42 -16.79 5.10
N GLU A 86 -44.08 -17.29 6.14
CA GLU A 86 -43.60 -17.95 7.37
C GLU A 86 -43.43 -19.49 7.24
N ASP A 87 -42.75 -20.08 8.24
CA ASP A 87 -43.02 -21.37 8.92
C ASP A 87 -41.90 -22.46 9.02
N GLU A 88 -41.53 -22.69 10.30
CA GLU A 88 -41.15 -23.91 11.09
C GLU A 88 -40.01 -24.85 10.66
N GLU A 89 -38.91 -24.94 11.42
CA GLU A 89 -38.60 -25.71 12.66
C GLU A 89 -37.85 -27.04 12.37
N SER A 90 -36.60 -27.14 12.85
CA SER A 90 -36.10 -28.35 13.54
C SER A 90 -34.79 -28.05 14.29
N THR A 91 -34.73 -28.58 15.49
CA THR A 91 -33.74 -28.41 16.57
C THR A 91 -32.40 -29.11 16.33
N ASP A 92 -31.29 -28.41 16.59
CA ASP A 92 -30.15 -28.94 17.39
C ASP A 92 -29.46 -27.75 18.08
N SER A 93 -29.63 -27.66 19.40
CA SER A 93 -29.14 -26.53 20.21
C SER A 93 -27.77 -26.87 20.79
N ALA A 94 -26.73 -26.74 19.97
CA ALA A 94 -25.38 -26.49 20.49
C ALA A 94 -25.26 -24.98 20.75
N THR A 95 -25.58 -24.57 21.98
CA THR A 95 -25.56 -23.15 22.40
C THR A 95 -24.12 -22.60 22.41
N LEU A 96 -23.65 -22.12 21.26
CA LEU A 96 -22.64 -21.06 21.23
C LEU A 96 -23.37 -19.77 21.59
N VAL A 97 -23.01 -19.17 22.72
CA VAL A 97 -23.52 -17.86 23.14
C VAL A 97 -23.09 -16.84 22.09
N GLN A 98 -23.92 -16.64 21.08
CA GLN A 98 -23.86 -15.44 20.25
C GLN A 98 -24.28 -14.29 21.16
N THR A 99 -23.30 -13.52 21.60
CA THR A 99 -23.54 -12.21 22.17
C THR A 99 -24.09 -11.31 21.07
N SER A 100 -25.38 -11.41 20.80
CA SER A 100 -26.13 -10.38 20.09
C SER A 100 -26.38 -9.24 21.08
N SER A 101 -25.47 -8.27 21.10
CA SER A 101 -25.67 -6.99 21.79
C SER A 101 -24.75 -5.94 21.18
N GLY A 102 -25.36 -4.94 20.53
CA GLY A 102 -24.70 -3.69 20.15
C GLY A 102 -24.08 -3.69 18.74
N ASN A 103 -24.70 -2.92 17.85
CA ASN A 103 -24.15 -2.48 16.58
C ASN A 103 -22.94 -1.57 16.83
N ASP A 104 -21.71 -2.11 16.90
CA ASP A 104 -20.42 -1.39 16.84
C ASP A 104 -19.22 -2.36 17.03
N ASN A 105 -18.99 -3.29 16.11
CA ASN A 105 -17.82 -4.18 16.20
C ASN A 105 -17.08 -4.29 14.87
N ALA A 106 -16.76 -3.13 14.28
CA ALA A 106 -15.80 -3.07 13.18
C ALA A 106 -14.44 -3.53 13.71
N GLN A 107 -14.06 -4.77 13.39
CA GLN A 107 -12.77 -5.33 13.79
C GLN A 107 -11.66 -4.53 13.11
N PRO A 108 -10.68 -4.00 13.85
CA PRO A 108 -9.57 -3.26 13.26
C PRO A 108 -8.62 -4.21 12.55
N TYR A 109 -8.17 -3.80 11.36
CA TYR A 109 -7.11 -4.47 10.62
C TYR A 109 -5.84 -3.62 10.66
N TYR A 110 -4.70 -4.28 10.83
CA TYR A 110 -3.40 -3.63 10.87
C TYR A 110 -2.63 -3.94 9.61
N PHE A 111 -1.98 -2.92 9.08
CA PHE A 111 -1.16 -3.01 7.88
C PHE A 111 0.28 -2.60 8.16
N ASP A 112 1.20 -3.35 7.57
CA ASP A 112 2.60 -2.96 7.45
C ASP A 112 2.93 -2.78 5.96
N PHE A 113 3.65 -1.71 5.66
CA PHE A 113 4.05 -1.31 4.32
C PHE A 113 5.54 -1.06 4.26
N HIS A 114 6.23 -1.76 3.37
CA HIS A 114 7.65 -1.60 3.14
C HIS A 114 7.92 -1.16 1.69
N ILE A 115 8.75 -0.14 1.50
CA ILE A 115 9.21 0.28 0.17
C ILE A 115 10.66 -0.17 0.01
N ILE A 116 10.88 -1.06 -0.95
CA ILE A 116 12.17 -1.72 -1.20
C ILE A 116 12.66 -1.38 -2.61
N TYR A 117 13.95 -1.08 -2.75
CA TYR A 117 14.55 -0.90 -4.06
C TYR A 117 14.73 -2.25 -4.79
N SER A 118 14.23 -2.33 -6.03
CA SER A 118 14.48 -3.46 -6.89
C SER A 118 15.69 -3.22 -7.78
N ALA A 119 16.76 -3.98 -7.58
CA ALA A 119 17.97 -3.87 -8.41
C ALA A 119 17.72 -4.25 -9.88
N SER A 120 16.81 -5.19 -10.14
CA SER A 120 16.49 -5.65 -11.51
C SER A 120 15.69 -4.62 -12.31
N PHE A 121 14.75 -3.93 -11.66
CA PHE A 121 13.90 -2.93 -12.30
C PHE A 121 14.42 -1.50 -12.13
N ARG A 122 15.36 -1.28 -11.20
CA ARG A 122 15.92 0.03 -10.81
C ARG A 122 14.85 1.04 -10.37
N VAL A 123 13.85 0.55 -9.64
CA VAL A 123 12.71 1.35 -9.13
C VAL A 123 12.33 0.88 -7.73
N PRO A 124 11.66 1.72 -6.93
CA PRO A 124 11.01 1.30 -5.68
C PRO A 124 9.88 0.30 -5.94
N VAL A 125 9.67 -0.59 -4.96
CA VAL A 125 8.64 -1.63 -4.95
C VAL A 125 7.93 -1.61 -3.61
N LEU A 126 6.61 -1.58 -3.63
CA LEU A 126 5.79 -1.67 -2.43
C LEU A 126 5.55 -3.14 -2.06
N TYR A 127 5.90 -3.47 -0.84
CA TYR A 127 5.51 -4.70 -0.16
C TYR A 127 4.54 -4.35 0.96
N PHE A 128 3.52 -5.18 1.17
CA PHE A 128 2.58 -4.99 2.25
C PHE A 128 2.06 -6.31 2.80
N ARG A 129 1.55 -6.26 4.02
CA ARG A 129 0.79 -7.35 4.64
C ARG A 129 -0.27 -6.77 5.56
N ALA A 130 -1.31 -7.53 5.82
CA ALA A 130 -2.30 -7.19 6.83
C ALA A 130 -2.46 -8.31 7.85
N TYR A 131 -2.85 -7.95 9.06
CA TYR A 131 -3.16 -8.88 10.13
C TYR A 131 -4.30 -8.35 11.01
N CYS A 132 -5.05 -9.28 11.58
CA CYS A 132 -6.09 -8.99 12.57
C CYS A 132 -5.46 -8.62 13.93
N SER A 133 -6.26 -8.07 14.83
CA SER A 133 -5.84 -7.76 16.21
C SER A 133 -5.36 -8.98 17.02
N ASP A 134 -5.77 -10.19 16.62
CA ASP A 134 -5.31 -11.46 17.20
C ASP A 134 -3.94 -11.93 16.64
N GLY A 135 -3.35 -11.16 15.72
CA GLY A 135 -2.08 -11.47 15.06
C GLY A 135 -2.18 -12.41 13.86
N ARG A 136 -3.39 -12.85 13.48
CA ARG A 136 -3.58 -13.69 12.29
C ARG A 136 -3.35 -12.88 11.02
N SER A 137 -2.43 -13.33 10.17
CA SER A 137 -2.20 -12.75 8.85
C SER A 137 -3.41 -12.96 7.94
N LEU A 138 -3.73 -11.95 7.14
CA LEU A 138 -4.77 -12.01 6.11
C LEU A 138 -4.19 -12.53 4.79
N GLY A 139 -4.98 -13.33 4.06
CA GLY A 139 -4.72 -13.67 2.67
C GLY A 139 -5.06 -12.52 1.71
N LEU A 140 -4.58 -12.59 0.46
CA LEU A 140 -4.79 -11.54 -0.54
C LEU A 140 -6.28 -11.19 -0.74
N ASN A 141 -7.14 -12.19 -0.88
CA ASN A 141 -8.59 -11.99 -1.05
C ASN A 141 -9.22 -11.27 0.15
N GLU A 142 -8.76 -11.57 1.37
CA GLU A 142 -9.23 -10.87 2.57
C GLU A 142 -8.73 -9.42 2.57
N ILE A 143 -7.47 -9.18 2.20
CA ILE A 143 -6.90 -7.84 2.11
C ILE A 143 -7.67 -6.98 1.10
N GLU A 144 -7.96 -7.50 -0.08
CA GLU A 144 -8.74 -6.80 -1.11
C GLU A 144 -10.13 -6.39 -0.61
N SER A 145 -10.74 -7.20 0.27
CA SER A 145 -12.05 -6.90 0.88
C SER A 145 -11.99 -5.84 2.00
N VAL A 146 -10.79 -5.58 2.55
CA VAL A 146 -10.55 -4.62 3.64
C VAL A 146 -10.06 -3.28 3.11
N LEU A 147 -9.35 -3.27 1.98
CA LEU A 147 -8.89 -2.05 1.34
C LEU A 147 -10.09 -1.16 0.95
N PRO A 148 -9.95 0.18 1.01
CA PRO A 148 -11.01 1.10 0.59
C PRO A 148 -11.49 0.81 -0.84
N ALA A 149 -12.77 1.02 -1.13
CA ALA A 149 -13.34 0.73 -2.46
C ALA A 149 -12.58 1.39 -3.63
N ASN A 150 -12.04 2.59 -3.40
CA ASN A 150 -11.20 3.29 -4.38
C ASN A 150 -9.90 2.52 -4.70
N SER A 151 -9.33 1.78 -3.75
CA SER A 151 -8.15 0.95 -3.96
C SER A 151 -8.43 -0.22 -4.90
N ALA A 152 -9.57 -0.90 -4.73
CA ALA A 152 -10.00 -1.97 -5.63
C ALA A 152 -10.23 -1.45 -7.06
N LYS A 153 -10.82 -0.26 -7.21
CA LYS A 153 -11.01 0.39 -8.51
C LYS A 153 -9.66 0.74 -9.17
N VAL A 154 -8.73 1.34 -8.43
CA VAL A 154 -7.39 1.66 -8.95
C VAL A 154 -6.65 0.39 -9.37
N LEU A 155 -6.72 -0.69 -8.59
CA LEU A 155 -6.14 -1.99 -8.94
C LEU A 155 -6.72 -2.57 -10.23
N LEU A 156 -8.04 -2.46 -10.43
CA LEU A 156 -8.73 -3.00 -11.60
C LEU A 156 -8.47 -2.18 -12.87
N GLU A 157 -8.43 -0.84 -12.75
CA GLU A 157 -8.27 0.07 -13.89
C GLU A 157 -6.80 0.19 -14.34
N SER A 158 -5.85 -0.02 -13.42
CA SER A 158 -4.44 0.18 -13.68
C SER A 158 -3.79 -1.08 -14.25
N LYS A 159 -3.62 -1.10 -15.57
CA LYS A 159 -2.94 -2.20 -16.32
C LYS A 159 -1.51 -2.52 -15.86
N TRP A 160 -0.94 -1.68 -15.00
CA TRP A 160 0.45 -1.76 -14.53
C TRP A 160 0.58 -2.22 -13.08
N THR A 161 -0.53 -2.30 -12.33
CA THR A 161 -0.53 -2.65 -10.91
C THR A 161 -1.27 -3.96 -10.70
N PHE A 162 -0.53 -5.06 -10.56
CA PHE A 162 -1.08 -6.31 -10.05
C PHE A 162 -0.33 -6.73 -8.80
N ILE A 163 -1.03 -7.38 -7.89
CA ILE A 163 -0.50 -7.83 -6.62
C ILE A 163 -0.05 -9.29 -6.77
N THR A 164 1.15 -9.61 -6.32
CA THR A 164 1.66 -10.98 -6.21
C THR A 164 2.01 -11.29 -4.76
N GLN A 165 2.02 -12.57 -4.41
CA GLN A 165 2.53 -13.03 -3.11
C GLN A 165 3.97 -13.50 -3.28
N GLU A 166 4.90 -12.87 -2.57
CA GLU A 166 6.34 -13.17 -2.61
C GLU A 166 6.94 -13.19 -1.20
N GLU A 167 8.12 -13.78 -1.05
CA GLU A 167 8.87 -13.69 0.21
C GLU A 167 9.46 -12.29 0.38
N HIS A 168 9.32 -11.71 1.57
CA HIS A 168 9.89 -10.40 1.87
C HIS A 168 11.43 -10.46 1.81
N PRO A 169 12.09 -9.62 0.99
CA PRO A 169 13.52 -9.71 0.75
C PRO A 169 14.38 -9.74 2.00
N TYR A 170 13.98 -9.07 3.08
CA TYR A 170 14.77 -8.97 4.32
C TYR A 170 14.23 -9.78 5.51
N LEU A 171 13.02 -10.34 5.44
CA LEU A 171 12.30 -10.84 6.62
C LEU A 171 11.87 -12.31 6.52
N ASN A 172 12.21 -12.99 5.42
CA ASN A 172 12.00 -14.41 5.18
C ASN A 172 10.59 -14.92 5.53
N ARG A 173 9.57 -14.15 5.12
CA ARG A 173 8.15 -14.43 5.37
C ARG A 173 7.29 -13.91 4.22
N PRO A 174 6.11 -14.49 3.96
CA PRO A 174 5.27 -14.10 2.81
C PRO A 174 4.66 -12.72 2.99
N TRP A 175 4.76 -11.90 1.95
CA TRP A 175 4.19 -10.56 1.84
C TRP A 175 3.50 -10.42 0.48
N CYS A 176 2.51 -9.54 0.41
CA CYS A 176 2.00 -9.07 -0.87
C CYS A 176 2.98 -8.05 -1.45
N LYS A 177 3.14 -8.07 -2.77
CA LYS A 177 4.05 -7.19 -3.51
C LYS A 177 3.28 -6.58 -4.67
N LEU A 178 3.38 -5.26 -4.81
CA LEU A 178 2.90 -4.59 -6.00
C LEU A 178 3.97 -4.73 -7.09
N HIS A 179 3.62 -5.36 -8.22
CA HIS A 179 4.59 -5.60 -9.26
C HIS A 179 5.09 -4.28 -9.90
N PRO A 180 6.41 -4.06 -10.05
CA PRO A 180 6.95 -2.80 -10.55
C PRO A 180 6.84 -2.59 -12.07
N CYS A 181 6.01 -3.38 -12.77
CA CYS A 181 5.92 -3.30 -14.24
C CYS A 181 5.48 -1.90 -14.67
N GLY A 182 6.16 -1.33 -15.66
CA GLY A 182 5.85 0.02 -16.17
C GLY A 182 6.22 1.16 -15.22
N SER A 183 6.75 0.89 -14.00
CA SER A 183 7.13 1.93 -13.03
C SER A 183 8.08 2.97 -13.60
N SER A 184 9.12 2.52 -14.29
CA SER A 184 10.05 3.42 -14.97
C SER A 184 9.37 4.25 -16.05
N ASP A 185 8.46 3.65 -16.83
CA ASP A 185 7.83 4.32 -17.97
C ASP A 185 6.93 5.47 -17.52
N TRP A 186 6.08 5.25 -16.51
CA TRP A 186 5.23 6.33 -16.02
C TRP A 186 5.99 7.33 -15.15
N MET A 187 7.04 6.92 -14.42
CA MET A 187 7.91 7.87 -13.71
C MET A 187 8.63 8.81 -14.68
N LYS A 188 9.12 8.26 -15.80
CA LYS A 188 9.71 9.05 -16.89
C LYS A 188 8.75 10.11 -17.41
N LEU A 189 7.48 9.76 -17.62
CA LEU A 189 6.45 10.71 -18.07
C LEU A 189 6.16 11.78 -17.02
N LEU A 190 6.06 11.42 -15.73
CA LEU A 190 5.81 12.37 -14.65
C LEU A 190 6.91 13.43 -14.53
N PHE A 191 8.18 13.02 -14.64
CA PHE A 191 9.34 13.93 -14.55
C PHE A 191 9.62 14.74 -15.82
N GLN A 192 8.97 14.40 -16.93
CA GLN A 192 8.94 15.30 -18.08
C GLN A 192 8.00 16.49 -17.83
N ALA A 193 7.01 16.34 -16.95
CA ALA A 193 6.01 17.36 -16.64
C ALA A 193 6.36 18.21 -15.42
N VAL A 194 7.26 17.75 -14.53
CA VAL A 194 7.67 18.42 -13.29
C VAL A 194 9.19 18.61 -13.31
N GLU A 195 9.66 19.80 -12.95
CA GLU A 195 11.09 20.12 -12.91
C GLU A 195 11.83 19.15 -11.96
N GLN A 196 13.06 18.77 -12.36
CA GLN A 196 13.71 17.51 -12.00
C GLN A 196 14.32 17.47 -10.59
N ALA A 197 13.49 17.49 -9.54
CA ALA A 197 13.95 17.20 -8.19
C ALA A 197 13.88 15.69 -7.92
N MET A 198 15.04 15.02 -7.92
CA MET A 198 15.14 13.60 -7.51
C MET A 198 14.58 13.35 -6.11
N GLU A 199 14.64 14.36 -5.23
CA GLU A 199 14.03 14.34 -3.89
C GLU A 199 12.50 14.13 -3.91
N LEU A 200 11.84 14.47 -5.03
CA LEU A 200 10.41 14.24 -5.23
C LEU A 200 10.11 12.88 -5.84
N TYR A 201 11.12 12.08 -6.25
CA TYR A 201 10.88 10.80 -6.92
C TYR A 201 9.94 9.90 -6.12
N LEU A 202 10.24 9.68 -4.84
CA LEU A 202 9.39 8.81 -4.02
C LEU A 202 8.04 9.44 -3.67
N VAL A 203 7.96 10.77 -3.57
CA VAL A 203 6.67 11.44 -3.38
C VAL A 203 5.78 11.25 -4.61
N SER A 204 6.33 11.51 -5.81
CA SER A 204 5.65 11.33 -7.08
C SER A 204 5.28 9.86 -7.29
N TRP A 205 6.21 8.93 -7.06
CA TRP A 205 5.95 7.49 -7.16
C TRP A 205 4.83 7.05 -6.20
N PHE A 206 4.87 7.49 -4.94
CA PHE A 206 3.88 7.12 -3.94
C PHE A 206 2.52 7.80 -4.17
N SER A 207 2.46 8.94 -4.87
CA SER A 207 1.18 9.54 -5.27
C SER A 207 0.38 8.65 -6.22
N VAL A 208 1.06 7.79 -6.99
CA VAL A 208 0.44 6.80 -7.87
C VAL A 208 0.20 5.47 -7.14
N VAL A 209 1.17 5.03 -6.34
CA VAL A 209 1.14 3.70 -5.68
C VAL A 209 0.36 3.71 -4.36
N GLY A 210 0.42 4.78 -3.58
CA GLY A 210 -0.26 4.89 -2.29
C GLY A 210 -1.77 4.63 -2.36
N PRO A 211 -2.52 5.21 -3.32
CA PRO A 211 -3.97 4.99 -3.41
C PRO A 211 -4.38 3.53 -3.58
N VAL A 212 -3.51 2.68 -4.14
CA VAL A 212 -3.71 1.23 -4.27
C VAL A 212 -3.86 0.54 -2.92
N ILE A 213 -3.26 1.10 -1.86
CA ILE A 213 -3.30 0.56 -0.50
C ILE A 213 -4.04 1.50 0.48
N GLY A 214 -4.84 2.42 -0.05
CA GLY A 214 -5.64 3.35 0.76
C GLY A 214 -4.84 4.48 1.41
N LEU A 215 -3.58 4.68 1.01
CA LEU A 215 -2.75 5.80 1.48
C LEU A 215 -2.73 6.92 0.45
N SER A 216 -2.68 8.17 0.89
CA SER A 216 -2.60 9.33 -0.01
C SER A 216 -1.46 10.25 0.39
N ILE A 217 -0.93 10.97 -0.60
CA ILE A 217 0.07 12.01 -0.38
C ILE A 217 -0.64 13.35 -0.13
N PRO A 218 -0.42 14.02 1.00
CA PRO A 218 -0.86 15.40 1.17
C PRO A 218 -0.24 16.32 0.14
N ILE A 219 -1.02 17.27 -0.39
CA ILE A 219 -0.58 18.23 -1.40
C ILE A 219 0.66 19.02 -0.98
N GLN A 220 0.86 19.22 0.33
CA GLN A 220 2.03 19.89 0.90
C GLN A 220 3.33 19.16 0.59
N MET A 221 3.32 17.83 0.47
CA MET A 221 4.51 17.05 0.13
C MET A 221 4.89 17.16 -1.35
N LEU A 222 3.92 17.51 -2.22
CA LEU A 222 4.12 17.69 -3.67
C LEU A 222 4.68 19.08 -4.02
N LYS A 223 4.74 20.01 -3.06
CA LYS A 223 5.34 21.33 -3.26
C LYS A 223 6.85 21.25 -3.07
N GLU A 224 7.58 22.00 -3.89
CA GLU A 224 8.98 22.30 -3.63
C GLU A 224 9.09 23.13 -2.34
N PRO A 225 10.15 22.92 -1.54
CA PRO A 225 10.40 23.67 -0.32
C PRO A 225 10.64 25.16 -0.55
#